data_AF-A0A934H3D8-F1
#
_entry.id   AF-A0A934H3D8-F1
#
_cell.length_a   1.000
_cell.length_b   1.000
_cell.length_c   1.000
_cell.angle_alpha   90.00
_cell.angle_beta   90.00
_cell.angle_gamma   90.00
#
_symmetry.space_group_name_H-M   'P 1'
#
loop_
_entity.id
_entity.type
_entity.pdbx_description
1 polymer ?
#
loop_
_entity_poly.entity_id
_entity_poly.type
_entity_poly.pdbx_seq_one_letter_code
_entity_poly.pdbx_strand_id
1 'polypeptide(L)'
;MKTIENIVREIRRDLTPVFEQKLRAYLMDQDKDWLIEQIVRLTLDAHSLQEMDRKVMQEMKMRQREARIERVKGLGMDMDKLRAFTAQHKDTDRVGLTRAGLLSSDAPPKGTFLITSSQRSEAGNDLLEQAKDYLYAFLFGDESTNAKFNRVQQELLTVTIPVFKVSALDFMKATTELSAHGTWQDPESVSNDMRADNTLLQVEYGEVEGEMIGDGIKTALSIINNLEVNEQILYARMENIEQSTLIS
;
A
#
# COMPACT_ATOMS: atom_id res chain seq x y z
N MET A 1 -41.75 22.80 42.08
CA MET A 1 -40.29 22.86 41.88
C MET A 1 -40.01 22.35 40.47
N LYS A 2 -39.40 23.17 39.58
CA LYS A 2 -39.08 22.70 38.22
C LYS A 2 -38.00 21.63 38.31
N THR A 3 -38.29 20.41 37.88
CA THR A 3 -37.30 19.34 37.75
C THR A 3 -36.39 19.63 36.55
N ILE A 4 -35.14 19.15 36.60
CA ILE A 4 -34.18 19.28 35.49
C ILE A 4 -34.78 18.72 34.19
N GLU A 5 -35.55 17.64 34.26
CA GLU A 5 -36.26 17.05 33.12
C GLU A 5 -37.24 18.03 32.46
N ASN A 6 -37.98 18.82 33.25
CA ASN A 6 -38.90 19.82 32.73
C ASN A 6 -38.17 20.99 32.06
N ILE A 7 -37.02 21.39 32.62
CA ILE A 7 -36.16 22.45 32.04
C ILE A 7 -35.56 21.96 30.72
N VAL A 8 -35.02 20.74 30.67
CA VAL A 8 -34.46 20.16 29.46
C VAL A 8 -35.53 20.00 28.38
N ARG A 9 -36.76 19.62 28.75
CA ARG A 9 -37.87 19.47 27.80
C ARG A 9 -38.36 20.80 27.23
N GLU A 10 -38.42 21.86 28.05
CA GLU A 10 -38.71 23.23 27.59
C GLU A 10 -37.63 23.72 26.63
N ILE A 11 -36.35 23.62 27.01
CA ILE A 11 -35.22 24.04 26.17
C ILE A 11 -35.21 23.29 24.83
N ARG A 12 -35.46 21.97 24.85
CA ARG A 12 -35.50 21.18 23.61
C ARG A 12 -36.67 21.63 22.71
N ARG A 13 -37.84 21.94 23.29
CA ARG A 13 -39.00 22.43 22.54
C ARG A 13 -38.72 23.78 21.88
N ASP A 14 -37.99 24.66 22.55
CA ASP A 14 -37.64 25.98 22.03
C ASP A 14 -36.51 25.92 20.98
N LEU A 15 -35.58 24.97 21.11
CA LEU A 15 -34.48 24.78 20.15
C LEU A 15 -34.87 23.98 18.90
N THR A 16 -35.93 23.17 18.95
CA THR A 16 -36.34 22.31 17.82
C THR A 16 -36.69 23.11 16.56
N PRO A 17 -37.50 24.20 16.62
CA PRO A 17 -37.82 25.00 15.43
C PRO A 17 -36.59 25.70 14.84
N VAL A 18 -35.69 26.20 15.71
CA VAL A 18 -34.45 26.87 15.30
C VAL A 18 -33.49 25.87 14.63
N PHE A 19 -33.40 24.67 15.17
CA PHE A 19 -32.63 23.58 14.59
C PHE A 19 -33.18 23.15 13.22
N GLU A 20 -34.50 22.96 13.08
CA GLU A 20 -35.12 22.59 11.81
C GLU A 20 -34.88 23.66 10.74
N GLN A 21 -35.05 24.94 11.08
CA GLN A 21 -34.84 26.04 10.14
C GLN A 21 -33.39 26.11 9.66
N LYS A 22 -32.42 25.96 10.58
CA LYS A 22 -30.99 25.91 10.23
C LYS A 22 -30.64 24.70 9.38
N LEU A 23 -31.18 23.53 9.72
CA LEU A 23 -30.97 22.31 8.97
C LEU A 23 -31.53 22.44 7.55
N ARG A 24 -32.77 22.94 7.38
CA ARG A 24 -33.35 23.19 6.06
C ARG A 24 -32.51 24.16 5.24
N ALA A 25 -32.10 25.29 5.83
CA ALA A 25 -31.26 26.26 5.14
C ALA A 25 -29.94 25.65 4.68
N TYR A 26 -29.31 24.82 5.52
CA TYR A 26 -28.08 24.11 5.17
C TYR A 26 -28.29 23.09 4.06
N LEU A 27 -29.35 22.26 4.15
CA LEU A 27 -29.67 21.23 3.15
C LEU A 27 -30.07 21.83 1.80
N MET A 28 -30.70 23.01 1.76
CA MET A 28 -31.07 23.68 0.51
C MET A 28 -29.86 24.10 -0.35
N ASP A 29 -28.70 24.28 0.28
CA ASP A 29 -27.45 24.67 -0.37
C ASP A 29 -26.58 23.47 -0.78
N GLN A 30 -27.01 22.25 -0.43
CA GLN A 30 -26.26 21.04 -0.78
C GLN A 30 -26.68 20.48 -2.14
N ASP A 31 -25.76 19.74 -2.75
CA ASP A 31 -26.02 19.00 -3.97
C ASP A 31 -27.11 17.92 -3.77
N LYS A 32 -28.00 17.78 -4.76
CA LYS A 32 -29.15 16.85 -4.67
C LYS A 32 -28.71 15.39 -4.62
N ASP A 33 -27.66 15.02 -5.35
CA ASP A 33 -27.18 13.64 -5.37
C ASP A 33 -26.51 13.31 -4.03
N TRP A 34 -25.76 14.26 -3.46
CA TRP A 34 -25.23 14.14 -2.10
C TRP A 34 -26.32 13.97 -1.04
N LEU A 35 -27.41 14.75 -1.11
CA LEU A 35 -28.54 14.64 -0.18
C LEU A 35 -29.22 13.26 -0.26
N ILE A 36 -29.40 12.74 -1.47
CA ILE A 36 -29.96 11.41 -1.70
C ILE A 36 -29.06 10.34 -1.06
N GLU A 37 -27.73 10.44 -1.25
CA GLU A 37 -26.79 9.53 -0.60
C GLU A 37 -26.83 9.59 0.93
N GLN A 38 -26.93 10.79 1.53
CA GLN A 38 -27.02 10.91 2.98
C GLN A 38 -28.33 10.34 3.53
N ILE A 39 -29.45 10.57 2.85
CA ILE A 39 -30.75 9.98 3.25
C ILE A 39 -30.68 8.46 3.17
N VAL A 40 -30.17 7.91 2.06
CA VAL A 40 -29.97 6.46 1.91
C VAL A 40 -29.09 5.94 3.04
N ARG A 41 -27.95 6.60 3.33
CA ARG A 41 -27.05 6.20 4.43
C ARG A 41 -27.71 6.23 5.81
N LEU A 42 -28.55 7.22 6.09
CA LEU A 42 -29.27 7.34 7.37
C LEU A 42 -30.43 6.34 7.52
N THR A 43 -30.95 5.83 6.40
CA THR A 43 -32.07 4.86 6.38
C THR A 43 -31.64 3.40 6.34
N LEU A 44 -30.43 3.12 5.87
CA LEU A 44 -29.89 1.76 5.83
C LEU A 44 -29.41 1.31 7.22
N ASP A 45 -29.56 0.01 7.47
CA ASP A 45 -29.02 -0.60 8.68
C ASP A 45 -27.49 -0.75 8.61
N ALA A 46 -26.86 -0.95 9.76
CA ALA A 46 -25.41 -1.02 9.87
C ALA A 46 -24.77 -2.08 8.94
N HIS A 47 -25.49 -3.17 8.68
CA HIS A 47 -25.02 -4.23 7.76
C HIS A 47 -25.01 -3.75 6.31
N SER A 48 -26.10 -3.14 5.83
CA SER A 48 -26.18 -2.62 4.45
C SER A 48 -25.16 -1.51 4.19
N LEU A 49 -24.88 -0.67 5.19
CA LEU A 49 -23.82 0.35 5.10
C LEU A 49 -22.43 -0.28 4.95
N GLN A 50 -22.14 -1.32 5.73
CA GLN A 50 -20.88 -2.06 5.64
C GLN A 50 -20.71 -2.74 4.29
N GLU A 51 -21.77 -3.32 3.72
CA GLU A 51 -21.73 -3.93 2.39
C GLU A 51 -21.49 -2.89 1.28
N MET A 52 -22.15 -1.73 1.36
CA MET A 52 -21.92 -0.63 0.43
C MET A 52 -20.48 -0.11 0.49
N ASP A 53 -19.98 0.17 1.70
CA ASP A 53 -18.60 0.65 1.88
C ASP A 53 -17.60 -0.43 1.40
N ARG A 54 -17.88 -1.72 1.65
CA ARG A 54 -17.06 -2.83 1.12
C ARG A 54 -17.04 -2.85 -0.40
N LYS A 55 -18.18 -2.69 -1.06
CA LYS A 55 -18.30 -2.69 -2.52
C LYS A 55 -17.54 -1.51 -3.13
N VAL A 56 -17.71 -0.31 -2.59
CA VAL A 56 -16.96 0.88 -3.02
C VAL A 56 -15.45 0.66 -2.89
N MET A 57 -15.01 0.12 -1.75
CA MET A 57 -13.59 -0.19 -1.54
C MET A 57 -13.07 -1.26 -2.53
N GLN A 58 -13.88 -2.25 -2.87
CA GLN A 58 -13.53 -3.25 -3.89
C GLN A 58 -13.42 -2.63 -5.28
N GLU A 59 -14.37 -1.78 -5.67
CA GLU A 59 -14.33 -1.06 -6.95
C GLU A 59 -13.10 -0.15 -7.06
N MET A 60 -12.76 0.60 -6.00
CA MET A 60 -11.53 1.40 -5.96
C MET A 60 -10.28 0.55 -6.12
N LYS A 61 -10.18 -0.58 -5.41
CA LYS A 61 -9.06 -1.52 -5.54
C LYS A 61 -8.94 -2.12 -6.95
N MET A 62 -10.07 -2.48 -7.56
CA MET A 62 -10.09 -2.98 -8.94
C MET A 62 -9.58 -1.92 -9.92
N ARG A 63 -10.06 -0.68 -9.82
CA ARG A 63 -9.60 0.44 -10.66
C ARG A 63 -8.10 0.71 -10.48
N GLN A 64 -7.60 0.68 -9.24
CA GLN A 64 -6.16 0.85 -8.97
C GLN A 64 -5.34 -0.29 -9.58
N ARG A 65 -5.83 -1.53 -9.51
CA ARG A 65 -5.18 -2.69 -10.13
C ARG A 65 -5.15 -2.57 -11.65
N GLU A 66 -6.26 -2.19 -12.27
CA GLU A 66 -6.34 -1.95 -13.72
C GLU A 66 -5.38 -0.85 -14.17
N ALA A 67 -5.37 0.29 -13.46
CA ALA A 67 -4.45 1.39 -13.74
C ALA A 67 -2.98 0.94 -13.67
N ARG A 68 -2.62 0.14 -12.65
CA ARG A 68 -1.27 -0.44 -12.55
C ARG A 68 -0.95 -1.35 -13.73
N ILE A 69 -1.87 -2.25 -14.11
CA ILE A 69 -1.67 -3.16 -15.25
C ILE A 69 -1.40 -2.36 -16.54
N GLU A 70 -2.15 -1.30 -16.79
CA GLU A 70 -1.94 -0.46 -17.97
C GLU A 70 -0.59 0.25 -17.95
N ARG A 71 -0.14 0.78 -16.80
CA ARG A 71 1.20 1.36 -16.68
C ARG A 71 2.29 0.32 -16.91
N VAL A 72 2.17 -0.86 -16.31
CA VAL A 72 3.12 -1.97 -16.46
C VAL A 72 3.18 -2.45 -17.91
N LYS A 73 2.05 -2.55 -18.61
CA LYS A 73 2.02 -2.81 -20.07
C LYS A 73 2.80 -1.76 -20.85
N GLY A 74 2.61 -0.49 -20.49
CA GLY A 74 3.33 0.64 -21.06
C GLY A 74 4.85 0.59 -20.83
N LEU A 75 5.31 -0.06 -19.75
CA LEU A 75 6.73 -0.28 -19.51
C LEU A 75 7.33 -1.25 -20.54
N GLY A 76 6.57 -2.23 -21.05
CA GLY A 76 7.04 -3.21 -22.04
C GLY A 76 8.34 -3.89 -21.61
N MET A 77 8.33 -4.50 -20.43
CA MET A 77 9.52 -4.97 -19.73
C MET A 77 10.27 -6.07 -20.48
N ASP A 78 11.59 -5.97 -20.51
CA ASP A 78 12.49 -6.95 -21.10
C ASP A 78 13.83 -6.99 -20.31
N MET A 79 14.76 -7.83 -20.76
CA MET A 79 16.06 -7.99 -20.13
C MET A 79 16.91 -6.70 -20.15
N ASP A 80 16.78 -5.86 -21.16
CA ASP A 80 17.55 -4.62 -21.27
C ASP A 80 17.04 -3.58 -20.27
N LYS A 81 15.71 -3.45 -20.14
CA LYS A 81 15.08 -2.59 -19.12
C LYS A 81 15.37 -3.05 -17.70
N LEU A 82 15.34 -4.36 -17.46
CA LEU A 82 15.76 -4.93 -16.18
C LEU A 82 17.20 -4.54 -15.84
N ARG A 83 18.14 -4.75 -16.77
CA ARG A 83 19.55 -4.39 -16.58
C ARG A 83 19.73 -2.88 -16.36
N ALA A 84 19.07 -2.05 -17.16
CA ALA A 84 19.13 -0.61 -17.04
C ALA A 84 18.65 -0.13 -15.68
N PHE A 85 17.49 -0.62 -15.22
CA PHE A 85 16.92 -0.29 -13.92
C PHE A 85 17.83 -0.69 -12.76
N THR A 86 18.30 -1.94 -12.74
CA THR A 86 19.20 -2.43 -11.69
C THR A 86 20.51 -1.65 -11.66
N ALA A 87 21.09 -1.36 -12.83
CA ALA A 87 22.32 -0.57 -12.92
C ALA A 87 22.14 0.88 -12.48
N GLN A 88 21.04 1.52 -12.90
CA GLN A 88 20.74 2.92 -12.58
C GLN A 88 20.52 3.13 -11.08
N HIS A 89 19.97 2.14 -10.38
CA HIS A 89 19.52 2.30 -9.00
C HIS A 89 20.30 1.48 -7.97
N LYS A 90 21.38 0.79 -8.37
CA LYS A 90 22.19 -0.10 -7.52
C LYS A 90 22.57 0.49 -6.16
N ASP A 91 22.98 1.76 -6.16
CA ASP A 91 23.48 2.45 -4.96
C ASP A 91 22.48 3.49 -4.42
N THR A 92 21.18 3.31 -4.71
CA THR A 92 20.14 4.23 -4.20
C THR A 92 19.98 4.05 -2.70
N ASP A 93 20.44 5.03 -1.94
CA ASP A 93 20.29 5.11 -0.50
C ASP A 93 19.52 6.37 -0.06
N ARG A 94 19.17 6.44 1.22
CA ARG A 94 18.44 7.59 1.76
C ARG A 94 19.20 8.91 1.59
N VAL A 95 20.52 8.88 1.78
CA VAL A 95 21.37 10.09 1.71
C VAL A 95 21.39 10.65 0.30
N GLY A 96 21.52 9.78 -0.71
CA GLY A 96 21.44 10.11 -2.12
C GLY A 96 20.08 10.66 -2.51
N LEU A 97 18.99 10.03 -2.05
CA LEU A 97 17.62 10.49 -2.31
C LEU A 97 17.35 11.89 -1.71
N THR A 98 17.82 12.15 -0.49
CA THR A 98 17.69 13.49 0.11
C THR A 98 18.55 14.53 -0.61
N ARG A 99 19.79 14.18 -0.97
CA ARG A 99 20.68 15.08 -1.73
C ARG A 99 20.11 15.41 -3.12
N ALA A 100 19.45 14.45 -3.76
CA ALA A 100 18.79 14.62 -5.05
C ALA A 100 17.44 15.37 -4.95
N GLY A 101 16.97 15.72 -3.76
CA GLY A 101 15.68 16.38 -3.56
C GLY A 101 14.47 15.48 -3.82
N LEU A 102 14.66 14.16 -3.85
CA LEU A 102 13.59 13.18 -4.03
C LEU A 102 12.87 12.87 -2.70
N LEU A 103 13.62 12.92 -1.60
CA LEU A 103 13.12 12.75 -0.24
C LEU A 103 13.39 14.00 0.59
N SER A 104 12.38 14.50 1.29
CA SER A 104 12.50 15.66 2.15
C SER A 104 13.41 15.38 3.35
N SER A 105 14.13 16.40 3.81
CA SER A 105 14.99 16.30 5.01
C SER A 105 14.20 16.12 6.31
N ASP A 106 12.90 16.44 6.31
CA ASP A 106 11.99 16.24 7.45
C ASP A 106 11.32 14.86 7.46
N ALA A 107 11.66 13.99 6.50
CA ALA A 107 11.14 12.63 6.46
C ALA A 107 11.49 11.86 7.74
N PRO A 108 10.58 11.00 8.25
CA PRO A 108 10.76 10.32 9.53
C PRO A 108 12.02 9.46 9.54
N PRO A 109 12.70 9.30 10.69
CA PRO A 109 13.84 8.40 10.83
C PRO A 109 13.49 6.98 10.40
N LYS A 110 14.49 6.23 9.91
CA LYS A 110 14.33 4.81 9.57
C LYS A 110 13.86 4.00 10.80
N GLY A 111 13.03 2.99 10.56
CA GLY A 111 12.44 2.13 11.60
C GLY A 111 11.22 2.74 12.30
N THR A 112 10.70 3.89 11.84
CA THR A 112 9.57 4.58 12.48
C THR A 112 8.30 4.53 11.62
N PHE A 113 7.70 5.66 11.28
CA PHE A 113 6.48 5.75 10.48
C PHE A 113 6.76 5.57 8.99
N LEU A 114 5.71 5.27 8.22
CA LEU A 114 5.74 5.36 6.76
C LEU A 114 6.12 6.77 6.32
N ILE A 115 6.86 6.85 5.22
CA ILE A 115 7.07 8.11 4.51
C ILE A 115 5.83 8.35 3.64
N THR A 116 5.23 9.53 3.78
CA THR A 116 4.03 9.92 3.02
C THR A 116 4.39 10.72 1.78
N SER A 117 3.42 10.91 0.87
CA SER A 117 3.63 11.70 -0.35
C SER A 117 4.05 13.14 -0.08
N SER A 118 3.64 13.72 1.05
CA SER A 118 4.03 15.06 1.49
C SER A 118 5.52 15.21 1.82
N GLN A 119 6.21 14.10 2.06
CA GLN A 119 7.63 14.05 2.42
C GLN A 119 8.52 13.68 1.23
N ARG A 120 7.94 13.60 0.03
CA ARG A 120 8.63 13.35 -1.23
C ARG A 120 8.33 14.49 -2.19
N SER A 121 9.28 14.81 -3.07
CA SER A 121 8.96 15.66 -4.22
C SER A 121 8.09 14.91 -5.23
N GLU A 122 7.59 15.59 -6.25
CA GLU A 122 6.88 14.97 -7.37
C GLU A 122 7.72 13.86 -8.01
N ALA A 123 8.98 14.17 -8.36
CA ALA A 123 9.93 13.18 -8.89
C ALA A 123 10.20 12.01 -7.92
N GLY A 124 10.15 12.25 -6.60
CA GLY A 124 10.25 11.19 -5.59
C GLY A 124 9.02 10.29 -5.55
N ASN A 125 7.82 10.85 -5.77
CA ASN A 125 6.59 10.07 -5.90
C ASN A 125 6.59 9.26 -7.21
N ASP A 126 7.07 9.85 -8.31
CA ASP A 126 7.21 9.16 -9.60
C ASP A 126 8.19 7.99 -9.52
N LEU A 127 9.34 8.18 -8.86
CA LEU A 127 10.31 7.11 -8.64
C LEU A 127 9.73 5.98 -7.78
N LEU A 128 8.95 6.31 -6.74
CA LEU A 128 8.27 5.31 -5.92
C LEU A 128 7.25 4.52 -6.74
N GLU A 129 6.41 5.21 -7.54
CA GLU A 129 5.42 4.55 -8.40
C GLU A 129 6.10 3.65 -9.42
N GLN A 130 7.16 4.14 -10.07
CA GLN A 130 7.96 3.36 -11.01
C GLN A 130 8.57 2.13 -10.33
N ALA A 131 9.16 2.26 -9.15
CA ALA A 131 9.73 1.11 -8.43
C ALA A 131 8.66 0.06 -8.10
N LYS A 132 7.44 0.47 -7.73
CA LYS A 132 6.32 -0.45 -7.50
C LYS A 132 5.86 -1.14 -8.77
N ASP A 133 5.78 -0.41 -9.88
CA ASP A 133 5.38 -0.98 -11.17
C ASP A 133 6.44 -1.96 -11.71
N TYR A 134 7.73 -1.65 -11.52
CA TYR A 134 8.84 -2.57 -11.83
C TYR A 134 8.79 -3.82 -10.95
N LEU A 135 8.61 -3.66 -9.63
CA LEU A 135 8.45 -4.80 -8.72
C LEU A 135 7.26 -5.67 -9.13
N TYR A 136 6.13 -5.06 -9.50
CA TYR A 136 4.98 -5.79 -10.00
C TYR A 136 5.31 -6.57 -11.28
N ALA A 137 6.00 -5.96 -12.24
CA ALA A 137 6.41 -6.63 -13.47
C ALA A 137 7.41 -7.77 -13.22
N PHE A 138 8.32 -7.60 -12.26
CA PHE A 138 9.26 -8.66 -11.88
C PHE A 138 8.54 -9.85 -11.25
N LEU A 139 7.56 -9.61 -10.38
CA LEU A 139 6.84 -10.69 -9.71
C LEU A 139 5.79 -11.36 -10.59
N PHE A 140 5.01 -10.57 -11.32
CA PHE A 140 3.79 -11.04 -12.00
C PHE A 140 3.81 -10.83 -13.52
N GLY A 141 4.85 -10.21 -14.06
CA GLY A 141 4.93 -9.86 -15.48
C GLY A 141 5.00 -11.08 -16.39
N ASP A 142 4.15 -11.06 -17.41
CA ASP A 142 3.95 -12.06 -18.45
C ASP A 142 3.54 -11.39 -19.79
N GLU A 143 3.13 -12.19 -20.77
CA GLU A 143 2.67 -11.67 -22.07
C GLU A 143 1.47 -10.73 -21.95
N SER A 144 0.56 -10.97 -21.00
CA SER A 144 -0.64 -10.14 -20.79
C SER A 144 -0.30 -8.72 -20.30
N THR A 145 0.87 -8.58 -19.68
CA THR A 145 1.45 -7.31 -19.21
C THR A 145 2.60 -6.82 -20.08
N ASN A 146 2.77 -7.40 -21.29
CA ASN A 146 3.83 -7.06 -22.24
C ASN A 146 5.25 -7.21 -21.65
N ALA A 147 5.43 -8.09 -20.67
CA ALA A 147 6.73 -8.44 -20.11
C ALA A 147 7.32 -9.67 -20.82
N LYS A 148 8.57 -9.58 -21.25
CA LYS A 148 9.28 -10.60 -22.04
C LYS A 148 10.49 -11.09 -21.28
N PHE A 149 10.26 -11.99 -20.34
CA PHE A 149 11.31 -12.68 -19.59
C PHE A 149 11.31 -14.17 -19.91
N ASN A 150 12.47 -14.72 -20.27
CA ASN A 150 12.63 -16.17 -20.40
C ASN A 150 12.86 -16.77 -19.01
N ARG A 151 11.77 -17.05 -18.30
CA ARG A 151 11.83 -17.56 -16.92
C ARG A 151 12.17 -19.05 -16.92
N VAL A 152 13.29 -19.41 -16.30
CA VAL A 152 13.88 -20.75 -16.32
C VAL A 152 13.77 -21.49 -14.99
N GLN A 153 13.46 -20.76 -13.91
CA GLN A 153 13.35 -21.29 -12.55
C GLN A 153 12.17 -20.63 -11.83
N GLN A 154 11.73 -21.22 -10.72
CA GLN A 154 10.68 -20.67 -9.87
C GLN A 154 11.24 -20.47 -8.46
N GLU A 155 10.96 -19.31 -7.88
CA GLU A 155 11.44 -18.89 -6.58
C GLU A 155 10.31 -18.32 -5.73
N LEU A 156 10.48 -18.38 -4.41
CA LEU A 156 9.59 -17.81 -3.41
C LEU A 156 10.23 -16.57 -2.81
N LEU A 157 9.62 -15.40 -3.02
CA LEU A 157 9.93 -14.18 -2.27
C LEU A 157 9.10 -14.16 -0.98
N THR A 158 9.75 -14.07 0.17
CA THR A 158 9.12 -13.79 1.47
C THR A 158 9.58 -12.42 1.97
N VAL A 159 8.65 -11.51 2.25
CA VAL A 159 8.92 -10.18 2.83
C VAL A 159 8.27 -10.09 4.21
N THR A 160 9.06 -9.71 5.22
CA THR A 160 8.56 -9.43 6.57
C THR A 160 8.39 -7.93 6.73
N ILE A 161 7.19 -7.48 7.10
CA ILE A 161 6.88 -6.06 7.27
C ILE A 161 5.88 -5.85 8.43
N PRO A 162 6.00 -4.76 9.22
CA PRO A 162 5.00 -4.44 10.25
C PRO A 162 3.60 -4.29 9.67
N VAL A 163 2.58 -4.81 10.36
CA VAL A 163 1.17 -4.85 9.91
C VAL A 163 0.67 -3.48 9.46
N PHE A 164 1.00 -2.43 10.20
CA PHE A 164 0.57 -1.06 9.91
C PHE A 164 1.23 -0.44 8.66
N LYS A 165 2.24 -1.11 8.09
CA LYS A 165 2.96 -0.70 6.88
C LYS A 165 2.65 -1.57 5.66
N VAL A 166 1.92 -2.67 5.83
CA VAL A 166 1.64 -3.64 4.74
C VAL A 166 0.94 -2.97 3.55
N SER A 167 0.18 -1.89 3.76
CA SER A 167 -0.46 -1.14 2.67
C SER A 167 0.52 -0.59 1.63
N ALA A 168 1.80 -0.40 1.97
CA ALA A 168 2.83 0.00 1.03
C ALA A 168 3.08 -1.05 -0.06
N LEU A 169 2.87 -2.33 0.26
CA LEU A 169 3.02 -3.51 -0.61
C LEU A 169 1.69 -4.25 -0.81
N ASP A 170 0.58 -3.51 -0.82
CA ASP A 170 -0.78 -4.07 -0.88
C ASP A 170 -1.04 -5.00 -2.08
N PHE A 171 -0.33 -4.79 -3.18
CA PHE A 171 -0.41 -5.59 -4.39
C PHE A 171 0.18 -6.99 -4.25
N MET A 172 1.02 -7.22 -3.24
CA MET A 172 1.52 -8.55 -2.89
C MET A 172 0.53 -9.34 -2.02
N LYS A 173 -0.52 -8.71 -1.45
CA LYS A 173 -1.51 -9.39 -0.60
C LYS A 173 -2.35 -10.47 -1.30
N ALA A 174 -2.25 -10.59 -2.62
CA ALA A 174 -2.92 -11.65 -3.37
C ALA A 174 -2.25 -13.03 -3.20
N THR A 175 -1.16 -13.10 -2.44
CA THR A 175 -0.36 -14.31 -2.27
C THR A 175 -0.09 -14.49 -0.77
N THR A 176 -0.70 -15.55 -0.21
CA THR A 176 -0.70 -16.01 1.20
C THR A 176 -0.20 -15.03 2.27
N GLU A 177 -1.12 -14.37 2.97
CA GLU A 177 -0.82 -13.57 4.17
C GLU A 177 -0.76 -14.48 5.41
N LEU A 178 0.41 -14.62 6.03
CA LEU A 178 0.55 -15.27 7.33
C LEU A 178 0.79 -14.20 8.39
N SER A 179 -0.15 -14.04 9.32
CA SER A 179 0.08 -13.26 10.53
C SER A 179 1.11 -14.00 11.38
N ALA A 180 2.28 -13.40 11.58
CA ALA A 180 3.36 -13.98 12.38
C ALA A 180 3.81 -12.97 13.42
N HIS A 181 3.74 -13.33 14.70
CA HIS A 181 4.38 -12.55 15.74
C HIS A 181 5.90 -12.70 15.60
N GLY A 182 6.57 -11.68 15.05
CA GLY A 182 8.02 -11.68 14.89
C GLY A 182 8.73 -11.56 16.23
N THR A 183 9.67 -12.47 16.51
CA THR A 183 10.63 -12.38 17.61
C THR A 183 12.05 -12.14 17.08
N TRP A 184 12.18 -11.40 15.98
CA TRP A 184 13.46 -11.16 15.34
C TRP A 184 14.32 -10.22 16.21
N GLN A 185 15.50 -10.68 16.59
CA GLN A 185 16.51 -9.89 17.29
C GLN A 185 17.68 -9.68 16.35
N ASP A 186 17.98 -8.42 16.06
CA ASP A 186 19.21 -8.03 15.38
C ASP A 186 20.42 -8.47 16.21
N PRO A 187 21.35 -9.28 15.66
CA PRO A 187 22.58 -9.67 16.35
C PRO A 187 23.42 -8.48 16.83
N GLU A 188 23.35 -7.36 16.10
CA GLU A 188 24.07 -6.12 16.41
C GLU A 188 23.25 -5.16 17.29
N SER A 189 22.00 -5.53 17.65
CA SER A 189 21.08 -4.73 18.47
C SER A 189 20.82 -3.30 17.97
N VAL A 190 21.04 -3.03 16.68
CA VAL A 190 20.84 -1.72 16.06
C VAL A 190 19.38 -1.52 15.65
N SER A 191 18.65 -2.62 15.43
CA SER A 191 17.23 -2.66 15.08
C SER A 191 16.51 -3.73 15.91
N ASN A 192 16.10 -3.38 17.13
CA ASN A 192 15.19 -4.24 17.90
C ASN A 192 13.76 -3.96 17.46
N ASP A 193 13.09 -5.00 16.93
CA ASP A 193 11.65 -4.96 16.70
C ASP A 193 10.99 -4.55 18.02
N MET A 194 10.28 -3.42 18.04
CA MET A 194 9.48 -3.00 19.19
C MET A 194 8.22 -3.87 19.30
N ARG A 195 8.36 -5.20 19.31
CA ARG A 195 7.25 -6.18 19.38
C ARG A 195 6.05 -5.79 18.50
N ALA A 196 6.32 -5.22 17.31
CA ALA A 196 5.26 -4.84 16.40
C ALA A 196 4.70 -6.11 15.77
N ASP A 197 3.38 -6.19 15.64
CA ASP A 197 2.78 -7.28 14.89
C ASP A 197 3.27 -7.20 13.44
N ASN A 198 3.89 -8.29 12.97
CA ASN A 198 4.45 -8.41 11.64
C ASN A 198 3.53 -9.27 10.76
N THR A 199 3.56 -8.98 9.47
CA THR A 199 2.93 -9.77 8.42
C THR A 199 4.02 -10.31 7.50
N LEU A 200 3.91 -11.59 7.16
CA LEU A 200 4.70 -12.22 6.11
C LEU A 200 3.91 -12.16 4.79
N LEU A 201 4.52 -11.56 3.77
CA LEU A 201 4.02 -11.57 2.40
C LEU A 201 4.86 -12.56 1.60
N GLN A 202 4.21 -13.55 0.98
CA GLN A 202 4.91 -14.59 0.21
C GLN A 202 4.42 -14.58 -1.23
N VAL A 203 5.33 -14.45 -2.21
CA VAL A 203 4.99 -14.43 -3.63
C VAL A 203 5.93 -15.35 -4.40
N GLU A 204 5.36 -16.29 -5.15
CA GLU A 204 6.14 -17.07 -6.12
C GLU A 204 6.37 -16.25 -7.38
N TYR A 205 7.59 -16.26 -7.90
CA TYR A 205 7.96 -15.60 -9.15
C TYR A 205 8.90 -16.49 -9.96
N GLY A 206 8.95 -16.28 -11.27
CA GLY A 206 9.93 -16.97 -12.10
C GLY A 206 11.26 -16.23 -12.15
N GLU A 207 12.37 -16.93 -12.07
CA GLU A 207 13.71 -16.35 -12.23
C GLU A 207 14.23 -16.60 -13.65
N VAL A 208 15.08 -15.69 -14.14
CA VAL A 208 15.80 -15.82 -15.41
C VAL A 208 17.25 -16.26 -15.15
N GLU A 209 17.95 -16.66 -16.20
CA GLU A 209 19.35 -17.04 -16.07
C GLU A 209 20.20 -15.90 -15.45
N GLY A 210 20.95 -16.23 -14.40
CA GLY A 210 21.84 -15.29 -13.69
C GLY A 210 21.19 -14.48 -12.57
N GLU A 211 20.05 -14.92 -12.02
CA GLU A 211 19.38 -14.30 -10.84
C GLU A 211 19.01 -12.80 -11.04
N MET A 212 18.80 -12.40 -12.30
CA MET A 212 18.63 -10.99 -12.65
C MET A 212 17.28 -10.44 -12.16
N ILE A 213 16.22 -11.25 -12.11
CA ILE A 213 14.93 -10.81 -11.57
C ILE A 213 15.06 -10.57 -10.07
N GLY A 214 15.72 -11.46 -9.34
CA GLY A 214 16.04 -11.30 -7.93
C GLY A 214 16.80 -10.01 -7.63
N ASP A 215 17.78 -9.65 -8.45
CA ASP A 215 18.49 -8.36 -8.30
C ASP A 215 17.60 -7.14 -8.62
N GLY A 216 16.70 -7.26 -9.59
CA GLY A 216 15.66 -6.26 -9.86
C GLY A 216 14.71 -6.09 -8.67
N ILE A 217 14.26 -7.19 -8.07
CA ILE A 217 13.40 -7.21 -6.88
C ILE A 217 14.10 -6.53 -5.70
N LYS A 218 15.36 -6.88 -5.40
CA LYS A 218 16.16 -6.23 -4.34
C LYS A 218 16.25 -4.72 -4.55
N THR A 219 16.52 -4.31 -5.79
CA THR A 219 16.65 -2.88 -6.15
C THR A 219 15.34 -2.14 -5.94
N ALA A 220 14.22 -2.69 -6.42
CA ALA A 220 12.91 -2.09 -6.26
C ALA A 220 12.49 -2.01 -4.78
N LEU A 221 12.69 -3.08 -4.01
CA LEU A 221 12.43 -3.09 -2.57
C LEU A 221 13.30 -2.09 -1.81
N SER A 222 14.55 -1.89 -2.20
CA SER A 222 15.42 -0.86 -1.61
C SER A 222 14.86 0.55 -1.83
N ILE A 223 14.41 0.87 -3.05
CA ILE A 223 13.78 2.16 -3.36
C ILE A 223 12.50 2.35 -2.54
N ILE A 224 11.60 1.36 -2.55
CA ILE A 224 10.35 1.38 -1.80
C ILE A 224 10.62 1.53 -0.29
N ASN A 225 11.65 0.87 0.23
CA ASN A 225 12.05 1.00 1.63
C ASN A 225 12.54 2.42 1.96
N ASN A 226 13.26 3.06 1.06
CA ASN A 226 13.78 4.40 1.28
C ASN A 226 12.77 5.52 1.02
N LEU A 227 11.72 5.25 0.25
CA LEU A 227 10.72 6.24 -0.12
C LEU A 227 9.37 6.06 0.57
N GLU A 228 9.04 4.90 1.14
CA GLU A 228 7.71 4.66 1.73
C GLU A 228 7.74 3.79 2.99
N VAL A 229 8.20 2.54 2.90
CA VAL A 229 8.13 1.57 4.01
C VAL A 229 8.97 2.01 5.21
N ASN A 230 10.14 2.58 4.95
CA ASN A 230 11.00 3.23 5.94
C ASN A 230 11.43 2.31 7.10
N GLU A 231 11.72 1.05 6.82
CA GLU A 231 12.38 0.15 7.76
C GLU A 231 13.89 0.37 7.77
N GLN A 232 14.48 0.22 8.96
CA GLN A 232 15.93 0.23 9.13
C GLN A 232 16.56 -0.97 8.42
N ILE A 233 15.93 -2.14 8.56
CA ILE A 233 16.24 -3.36 7.81
C ILE A 233 14.92 -3.90 7.27
N LEU A 234 14.72 -3.84 5.94
CA LEU A 234 13.59 -4.51 5.30
C LEU A 234 14.00 -5.96 5.01
N TYR A 235 13.47 -6.91 5.77
CA TYR A 235 13.80 -8.32 5.58
C TYR A 235 13.03 -8.90 4.39
N ALA A 236 13.79 -9.33 3.39
CA ALA A 236 13.29 -10.07 2.25
C ALA A 236 14.19 -11.30 2.02
N ARG A 237 13.58 -12.45 1.77
CA ARG A 237 14.25 -13.71 1.48
C ARG A 237 13.72 -14.26 0.17
N MET A 238 14.63 -14.73 -0.69
CA MET A 238 14.30 -15.41 -1.94
C MET A 238 14.84 -16.84 -1.85
N GLU A 239 14.00 -17.82 -2.15
CA GLU A 239 14.32 -19.25 -2.06
C GLU A 239 13.92 -19.97 -3.34
N ASN A 240 14.75 -20.87 -3.84
CA ASN A 240 14.40 -21.70 -4.99
C ASN A 240 13.30 -22.72 -4.61
N ILE A 241 12.27 -22.85 -5.45
CA ILE A 241 11.21 -23.84 -5.27
C ILE A 241 11.52 -25.04 -6.17
N GLU A 242 12.18 -26.06 -5.59
CA GLU A 242 12.52 -27.27 -6.35
C GLU A 242 11.29 -28.12 -6.71
N GLN A 243 10.26 -28.14 -5.85
CA GLN A 243 9.01 -28.86 -6.06
C GLN A 243 7.84 -28.17 -5.34
N SER A 244 6.83 -27.74 -6.09
CA SER A 244 5.54 -27.31 -5.55
C SER A 244 4.47 -28.33 -5.94
N THR A 245 3.78 -28.91 -4.94
CA THR A 245 2.67 -29.84 -5.17
C THR A 245 1.36 -29.09 -4.98
N LEU A 246 0.61 -28.88 -6.06
CA LEU A 246 -0.80 -28.48 -5.99
C LEU A 246 -1.66 -29.74 -5.91
N ILE A 247 -2.42 -29.90 -4.82
CA ILE A 247 -3.41 -30.96 -4.66
C ILE A 247 -4.79 -30.34 -4.96
N SER A 248 -5.47 -30.82 -6.01
CA SER A 248 -6.83 -30.43 -6.39
C SER A 248 -7.89 -31.21 -5.62
#